data_AF-A0A4R5V7S3-F1
#
_entry.id   AF-A0A4R5V7S3-F1
#
_cell.length_a   1.000
_cell.length_b   1.000
_cell.length_c   1.000
_cell.angle_alpha   90.00
_cell.angle_beta   90.00
_cell.angle_gamma   90.00
#
_symmetry.space_group_name_H-M   'P 1'
#
loop_
_entity.id
_entity.type
_entity.pdbx_description
1 polymer ?
#
loop_
_entity_poly.entity_id
_entity_poly.type
_entity_poly.pdbx_seq_one_letter_code
_entity_poly.pdbx_strand_id
1 'polypeptide(L)'
;MTVRITENLCIDLAREEWCCVACNHRLAKARENYKTGCLVAEVPMEEAHPPLLEGAAFSFMPNPDFCRLVEFYCPNCGTVLENEYLPPGHPLTHDIDLDIDALKARHAADTAP
;
A
#
# COMPACT_ATOMS: atom_id res chain seq x y z
N MET A 1 0.61 -15.97 14.47
CA MET A 1 -0.78 -15.45 14.40
C MET A 1 -0.77 -14.29 13.45
N THR A 2 -1.77 -14.18 12.56
CA THR A 2 -1.84 -13.10 11.58
C THR A 2 -2.90 -12.09 11.97
N VAL A 3 -2.56 -10.79 11.95
CA VAL A 3 -3.49 -9.69 12.23
C VAL A 3 -3.71 -8.89 10.95
N ARG A 4 -4.96 -8.76 10.53
CA ARG A 4 -5.33 -7.92 9.38
C ARG A 4 -5.26 -6.45 9.79
N ILE A 5 -4.48 -5.65 9.07
CA ILE A 5 -4.26 -4.22 9.36
C ILE A 5 -5.06 -3.35 8.39
N THR A 6 -5.01 -3.69 7.10
CA THR A 6 -5.87 -3.09 6.05
C THR A 6 -6.63 -4.19 5.32
N GLU A 7 -7.40 -3.83 4.30
CA GLU A 7 -8.09 -4.83 3.47
C GLU A 7 -7.09 -5.85 2.87
N ASN A 8 -5.99 -5.39 2.27
CA ASN A 8 -5.07 -6.29 1.56
C ASN A 8 -3.74 -6.55 2.29
N LEU A 9 -3.53 -5.95 3.47
CA LEU A 9 -2.29 -6.05 4.23
C LEU A 9 -2.52 -6.61 5.65
N CYS A 10 -1.69 -7.58 6.04
CA CYS A 10 -1.69 -8.16 7.38
C CYS A 10 -0.26 -8.32 7.94
N ILE A 11 -0.15 -8.54 9.24
CA ILE A 11 1.13 -8.83 9.91
C ILE A 11 1.09 -10.25 10.46
N ASP A 12 2.10 -11.07 10.13
CA ASP A 12 2.41 -12.27 10.91
C ASP A 12 3.21 -11.86 12.16
N LEU A 13 2.53 -11.83 13.32
CA LEU A 13 3.12 -11.39 14.59
C LEU A 13 4.23 -12.31 15.11
N ALA A 14 4.27 -13.57 14.66
CA ALA A 14 5.31 -14.50 15.08
C ALA A 14 6.62 -14.24 14.31
N ARG A 15 6.50 -13.85 13.04
CA ARG A 15 7.65 -13.55 12.16
C ARG A 15 8.02 -12.07 12.12
N GLU A 16 7.14 -11.20 12.61
CA GLU A 16 7.22 -9.74 12.47
C GLU A 16 7.37 -9.31 11.01
N GLU A 17 6.45 -9.78 10.18
CA GLU A 17 6.47 -9.58 8.74
C GLU A 17 5.13 -9.08 8.21
N TRP A 18 5.19 -8.09 7.33
CA TRP A 18 4.07 -7.70 6.49
C TRP A 18 3.79 -8.78 5.44
N CYS A 19 2.53 -9.13 5.27
CA CYS A 19 2.06 -10.14 4.35
C CYS A 19 0.86 -9.64 3.55
N CYS A 20 0.76 -10.08 2.29
CA CYS A 20 -0.44 -9.89 1.49
C CYS A 20 -1.57 -10.78 2.03
N VAL A 21 -2.76 -10.22 2.28
CA VAL A 21 -3.92 -10.98 2.74
C VAL A 21 -4.37 -12.03 1.71
N ALA A 22 -4.31 -11.67 0.42
CA ALA A 22 -4.84 -12.52 -0.65
C ALA A 22 -4.02 -13.80 -0.91
N CYS A 23 -2.69 -13.75 -0.79
CA CYS A 23 -1.82 -14.89 -1.10
C CYS A 23 -0.79 -15.23 -0.01
N ASN A 24 -0.80 -14.52 1.12
CA ASN A 24 0.14 -14.67 2.22
C ASN A 24 1.63 -14.49 1.83
N HIS A 25 1.90 -13.83 0.70
CA HIS A 25 3.26 -13.49 0.31
C HIS A 25 3.84 -12.46 1.28
N ARG A 26 5.05 -12.71 1.76
CA ARG A 26 5.81 -11.81 2.64
C ARG A 26 6.34 -10.62 1.83
N LEU A 27 6.07 -9.42 2.32
CA LEU A 27 6.49 -8.17 1.67
C LEU A 27 7.74 -7.60 2.32
N ALA A 28 7.67 -7.25 3.60
CA ALA A 28 8.76 -6.60 4.33
C ALA A 28 8.71 -6.94 5.82
N LYS A 29 9.68 -6.43 6.59
CA LYS A 29 9.63 -6.50 8.06
C LYS A 29 8.54 -5.58 8.59
N ALA A 30 7.82 -6.00 9.62
CA ALA A 30 6.69 -5.26 10.19
C ALA A 30 7.07 -3.90 10.80
N ARG A 31 8.36 -3.72 11.12
CA ARG A 31 8.94 -2.47 11.64
C ARG A 31 9.48 -1.55 10.54
N GLU A 32 9.31 -1.93 9.28
CA GLU A 32 9.69 -1.17 8.10
C GLU A 32 8.45 -0.86 7.26
N ASN A 33 8.61 0.05 6.31
CA ASN A 33 7.56 0.36 5.35
C ASN A 33 7.28 -0.84 4.44
N TYR A 34 6.05 -1.38 4.47
CA TYR A 34 5.64 -2.51 3.64
C TYR A 34 5.82 -2.27 2.13
N LYS A 35 5.79 -1.00 1.69
CA LYS A 35 5.97 -0.60 0.29
C LYS A 35 7.33 -0.98 -0.27
N THR A 36 8.34 -1.16 0.59
CA THR A 36 9.69 -1.62 0.17
C THR A 36 9.70 -3.04 -0.40
N GLY A 37 8.68 -3.86 -0.08
CA GLY A 37 8.49 -5.20 -0.61
C GLY A 37 7.50 -5.30 -1.77
N CYS A 38 6.98 -4.18 -2.25
CA CYS A 38 5.96 -4.14 -3.30
C CYS A 38 6.58 -3.97 -4.69
N LEU A 39 5.86 -4.40 -5.72
CA LEU A 39 6.06 -3.84 -7.06
C LEU A 39 5.40 -2.48 -7.10
N VAL A 40 6.05 -1.50 -7.73
CA VAL A 40 5.56 -0.12 -7.81
C VAL A 40 5.43 0.26 -9.27
N ALA A 41 4.28 0.80 -9.65
CA ALA A 41 4.07 1.35 -10.99
C ALA A 41 3.36 2.70 -10.93
N GLU A 42 3.68 3.57 -11.89
CA GLU A 42 2.84 4.72 -12.21
C GLU A 42 1.72 4.24 -13.14
N VAL A 43 0.48 4.52 -12.77
CA VAL A 43 -0.69 4.32 -13.64
C VAL A 43 -0.92 5.60 -14.44
N PRO A 44 -1.03 5.54 -15.78
CA PRO A 44 -1.33 6.71 -16.60
C PRO A 44 -2.61 7.42 -16.14
N MET A 45 -2.58 8.75 -16.04
CA MET A 45 -3.72 9.54 -15.54
C MET A 45 -4.95 9.39 -16.44
N GLU A 46 -4.76 9.28 -17.74
CA GLU A 46 -5.82 9.09 -18.72
C GLU A 46 -6.49 7.72 -18.62
N GLU A 47 -5.79 6.70 -18.10
CA GLU A 47 -6.34 5.36 -17.86
C GLU A 47 -7.20 5.36 -16.60
N ALA A 48 -6.70 5.97 -15.51
CA ALA A 48 -7.43 6.06 -14.25
C ALA A 48 -8.57 7.09 -14.28
N HIS A 49 -8.36 8.21 -14.98
CA HIS A 49 -9.28 9.35 -15.10
C HIS A 49 -9.38 9.80 -16.55
N PRO A 50 -10.34 9.27 -17.33
CA PRO A 50 -10.58 9.76 -18.68
C PRO A 50 -10.85 11.28 -18.67
N PRO A 51 -10.29 12.07 -19.59
CA PRO A 51 -10.41 13.54 -19.56
C PRO A 51 -11.83 14.06 -19.82
N LEU A 52 -12.67 13.27 -20.52
CA LEU A 52 -14.06 13.57 -20.91
C LEU A 52 -14.27 14.85 -21.77
N LEU A 53 -13.22 15.62 -22.04
CA LEU A 53 -13.22 16.82 -22.88
C LEU A 53 -12.03 16.77 -23.85
N GLU A 54 -12.27 17.06 -25.12
CA GLU A 54 -11.23 17.13 -26.16
C GLU A 54 -10.76 18.57 -26.39
N GLY A 55 -9.43 18.78 -26.46
CA GLY A 55 -8.83 20.07 -26.82
C GLY A 55 -8.99 21.20 -25.79
N ALA A 56 -9.51 20.89 -24.60
CA ALA A 56 -9.67 21.87 -23.51
C ALA A 56 -8.40 21.95 -22.65
N ALA A 57 -8.03 23.16 -22.22
CA ALA A 57 -6.90 23.39 -21.31
C ALA A 57 -7.12 22.81 -19.90
N PHE A 58 -8.40 22.57 -19.53
CA PHE A 58 -8.80 21.95 -18.28
C PHE A 58 -9.80 20.84 -18.58
N SER A 59 -9.64 19.70 -17.93
CA SER A 59 -10.47 18.51 -18.11
C SER A 59 -10.81 17.88 -16.77
N PHE A 60 -11.52 16.74 -16.79
CA PHE A 60 -11.81 15.95 -15.59
C PHE A 60 -10.66 15.01 -15.19
N MET A 61 -9.53 15.10 -15.88
CA MET A 61 -8.30 14.36 -15.57
C MET A 61 -7.33 15.27 -14.80
N PRO A 62 -6.76 14.80 -13.67
CA PRO A 62 -5.66 15.50 -13.02
C PRO A 62 -4.51 15.73 -14.01
N ASN A 63 -3.88 16.91 -13.96
CA ASN A 63 -2.73 17.14 -14.80
C ASN A 63 -1.60 16.17 -14.35
N PRO A 64 -0.99 15.38 -15.25
CA PRO A 64 0.39 14.89 -15.07
C PRO A 64 1.30 16.09 -14.77
N ASP A 65 2.60 16.05 -14.59
CA ASP A 65 3.41 17.24 -14.19
C ASP A 65 3.11 17.81 -12.79
N PHE A 66 1.87 17.77 -12.30
CA PHE A 66 1.45 18.14 -10.95
C PHE A 66 1.12 16.92 -10.10
N CYS A 67 0.61 15.85 -10.70
CA CYS A 67 0.17 14.67 -9.98
C CYS A 67 0.43 13.37 -10.76
N ARG A 68 0.85 12.32 -10.04
CA ARG A 68 1.11 10.97 -10.54
C ARG A 68 0.35 10.00 -9.66
N LEU A 69 -0.23 8.96 -10.24
CA LEU A 69 -0.90 7.88 -9.52
C LEU A 69 0.09 6.74 -9.42
N VAL A 70 0.55 6.46 -8.21
CA VAL A 70 1.49 5.38 -7.93
C VAL A 70 0.74 4.26 -7.23
N GLU A 71 0.78 3.06 -7.79
CA GLU A 71 0.17 1.87 -7.20
C GLU A 71 1.24 0.89 -6.69
N PHE A 72 0.92 0.25 -5.57
CA PHE A 72 1.77 -0.72 -4.91
C PHE A 72 1.11 -2.10 -4.98
N TYR A 73 1.77 -3.05 -5.63
CA TYR A 73 1.22 -4.39 -5.84
C TYR A 73 2.00 -5.44 -5.05
N CYS A 74 1.28 -6.48 -4.65
CA CYS A 74 1.91 -7.70 -4.18
C CYS A 74 2.71 -8.35 -5.33
N PRO A 75 4.01 -8.62 -5.16
CA PRO A 75 4.87 -9.17 -6.22
C PRO A 75 4.50 -10.60 -6.65
N ASN A 76 3.71 -11.32 -5.85
CA ASN A 76 3.33 -12.69 -6.13
C ASN A 76 1.97 -12.83 -6.85
N CYS A 77 0.95 -12.09 -6.42
CA CYS A 77 -0.41 -12.24 -6.94
C CYS A 77 -0.95 -11.00 -7.66
N GLY A 78 -0.21 -9.89 -7.71
CA GLY A 78 -0.63 -8.66 -8.39
C GLY A 78 -1.75 -7.88 -7.70
N THR A 79 -2.20 -8.28 -6.51
CA THR A 79 -3.20 -7.52 -5.74
C THR A 79 -2.68 -6.12 -5.43
N VAL A 80 -3.49 -5.10 -5.70
CA VAL A 80 -3.22 -3.71 -5.29
C VAL A 80 -3.30 -3.64 -3.76
N LEU A 81 -2.18 -3.31 -3.14
CA LEU A 81 -2.05 -3.16 -1.69
C LEU A 81 -2.36 -1.73 -1.27
N GLU A 82 -1.94 -0.74 -2.06
CA GLU A 82 -2.14 0.68 -1.81
C GLU A 82 -2.03 1.49 -3.12
N ASN A 83 -2.56 2.72 -3.14
CA ASN A 83 -2.25 3.72 -4.15
C ASN A 83 -2.04 5.12 -3.56
N GLU A 84 -1.25 5.95 -4.24
CA GLU A 84 -0.95 7.32 -3.83
C GLU A 84 -1.00 8.29 -5.00
N TYR A 85 -1.60 9.46 -4.78
CA TYR A 85 -1.51 10.60 -5.69
C TYR A 85 -0.42 11.55 -5.21
N LEU A 86 0.70 11.60 -5.93
CA LEU A 86 1.89 12.36 -5.53
C LEU A 86 2.40 13.27 -6.64
N PRO A 87 2.93 14.46 -6.33
CA PRO A 87 3.68 15.26 -7.29
C PRO A 87 4.90 14.50 -7.83
N PRO A 88 5.33 14.76 -9.09
CA PRO A 88 6.53 14.15 -9.64
C PRO A 88 7.76 14.43 -8.76
N GLY A 89 8.47 13.37 -8.36
CA GLY A 89 9.66 13.45 -7.52
C GLY A 89 9.38 13.57 -6.02
N HIS A 90 8.12 13.62 -5.58
CA HIS A 90 7.78 13.54 -4.17
C HIS A 90 8.17 12.15 -3.60
N PRO A 91 8.72 12.07 -2.37
CA PRO A 91 9.01 10.79 -1.74
C PRO A 91 7.74 9.98 -1.50
N LEU A 92 7.80 8.65 -1.68
CA LEU A 92 6.71 7.74 -1.35
C LEU A 92 6.44 7.78 0.17
N THR A 93 5.17 7.82 0.57
CA THR A 93 4.84 8.05 1.98
C THR A 93 5.06 6.79 2.82
N HIS A 94 5.69 6.95 3.99
CA HIS A 94 5.62 5.95 5.05
C HIS A 94 4.38 6.23 5.90
N ASP A 95 3.29 5.55 5.55
CA ASP A 95 1.93 5.77 6.01
C ASP A 95 1.56 4.97 7.27
N ILE A 96 2.16 3.79 7.45
CA ILE A 96 1.87 2.90 8.57
C ILE A 96 3.14 2.60 9.37
N ASP A 97 3.20 3.12 10.59
CA ASP A 97 4.23 2.81 11.59
C ASP A 97 3.55 2.34 12.88
N LEU A 98 3.68 1.06 13.21
CA LEU A 98 2.97 0.40 14.31
C LEU A 98 3.93 0.02 15.43
N ASP A 99 3.50 0.20 16.67
CA ASP A 99 4.15 -0.41 17.84
C ASP A 99 3.90 -1.93 17.83
N ILE A 100 4.84 -2.66 17.24
CA ILE A 100 4.77 -4.12 17.09
C ILE A 100 4.79 -4.83 18.45
N ASP A 101 5.48 -4.28 19.45
CA ASP A 101 5.57 -4.90 20.77
C ASP A 101 4.24 -4.78 21.51
N ALA A 102 3.61 -3.60 21.48
CA ALA A 102 2.27 -3.40 22.02
C ALA A 102 1.22 -4.26 21.29
N LEU A 103 1.31 -4.36 19.96
CA LEU A 103 0.39 -5.19 19.16
C LEU A 103 0.50 -6.68 19.54
N LYS A 104 1.72 -7.19 19.72
CA LYS A 104 1.97 -8.56 20.20
C LYS A 104 1.44 -8.77 21.61
N ALA A 105 1.68 -7.83 22.53
CA ALA A 105 1.21 -7.92 23.91
C ALA A 105 -0.32 -8.01 24.00
N ARG A 106 -1.03 -7.16 23.24
CA ARG A 106 -2.51 -7.20 23.15
C ARG A 106 -3.01 -8.57 22.72
N HIS A 107 -2.44 -9.13 21.67
CA HIS A 107 -2.92 -10.40 21.12
C HIS A 107 -2.45 -11.64 21.89
N ALA A 108 -1.39 -11.53 22.69
CA ALA A 108 -1.03 -12.56 23.66
C ALA A 108 -2.08 -12.64 24.80
N ALA A 109 -2.59 -11.49 25.25
CA ALA A 109 -3.62 -11.42 26.30
C ALA A 109 -4.97 -12.01 25.84
N ASP A 110 -5.34 -11.82 24.57
CA ASP A 110 -6.57 -12.39 23.99
C ASP A 110 -6.53 -13.92 23.83
N THR A 111 -5.34 -14.53 23.91
CA THR A 111 -5.14 -15.99 23.83
C THR A 111 -4.99 -16.68 25.19
N ALA A 112 -5.10 -15.93 26.29
CA ALA A 112 -5.14 -16.49 27.63
C ALA A 112 -6.51 -17.15 27.89
N PRO A 113 -6.56 -18.37 28.47
CA PRO A 113 -7.80 -19.10 28.71
C PRO A 113 -8.73 -18.43 29.73
#